data_AF-A0A257NQX1-F1
#
_entry.id   AF-A0A257NQX1-F1
#
_cell.length_a   1.000
_cell.length_b   1.000
_cell.length_c   1.000
_cell.angle_alpha   90.00
_cell.angle_beta   90.00
_cell.angle_gamma   90.00
#
_symmetry.space_group_name_H-M   'P 1'
#
loop_
_entity.id
_entity.type
_entity.pdbx_description
1 polymer ?
#
loop_
_entity_poly.entity_id
_entity_poly.type
_entity_poly.pdbx_seq_one_letter_code
_entity_poly.pdbx_strand_id
1 'polypeptide(L)'
;ANDENNADPSTGPIANASPQVANILASLETRATKLDSASLAHDIRASFSGIIPLLPDPHRSANFAVLRDPSTPSTLLEMGCLTNKLDEKRLRSPAHRKLMAAQLTKAIDMYFTNYAKNRLAG
;
A
#
# COMPACT_ATOMS: atom_id res chain seq x y z
N ALA A 1 -4.18 17.49 29.46
CA ALA A 1 -4.74 17.04 28.17
C ALA A 1 -3.70 16.21 27.45
N ASN A 2 -3.62 14.91 27.76
CA ASN A 2 -2.78 13.94 27.05
C ASN A 2 -3.18 12.49 27.41
N ASP A 3 -4.48 12.23 27.54
CA ASP A 3 -5.04 10.95 28.01
C ASP A 3 -6.01 10.33 26.98
N GLU A 4 -5.66 10.36 25.69
CA GLU A 4 -6.51 9.76 24.63
C GLU A 4 -5.83 8.68 23.78
N ASN A 5 -4.59 8.27 24.09
CA ASN A 5 -3.91 7.20 23.32
C ASN A 5 -3.69 5.90 24.10
N ASN A 6 -4.51 5.64 25.12
CA ASN A 6 -4.58 4.31 25.73
C ASN A 6 -5.35 3.38 24.77
N ALA A 7 -4.64 2.89 23.75
CA ALA A 7 -5.09 1.72 23.01
C ALA A 7 -5.11 0.53 23.97
N ASP A 8 -6.30 0.00 24.22
CA ASP A 8 -6.56 -1.17 25.06
C ASP A 8 -5.66 -2.35 24.63
N PRO A 9 -4.75 -2.85 25.51
CA PRO A 9 -3.88 -3.98 25.19
C PRO A 9 -4.61 -5.29 25.48
N SER A 10 -5.78 -5.49 24.89
CA SER A 10 -6.47 -6.77 24.95
C SER A 10 -6.91 -7.11 23.53
N THR A 11 -6.13 -7.86 22.76
CA THR A 11 -6.32 -9.32 22.68
C THR A 11 -5.13 -9.89 21.90
N GLY A 12 -4.13 -10.49 22.57
CA GLY A 12 -3.00 -11.16 21.91
C GLY A 12 -1.79 -11.38 22.82
N PRO A 13 -0.77 -12.16 22.39
CA PRO A 13 0.41 -12.56 23.18
C PRO A 13 1.29 -11.39 23.70
N ILE A 14 0.87 -10.16 23.46
CA ILE A 14 1.52 -8.89 23.81
C ILE A 14 1.05 -8.36 25.17
N ALA A 15 -0.04 -8.88 25.74
CA ALA A 15 -0.66 -8.37 26.96
C ALA A 15 0.27 -8.39 28.20
N ASN A 16 1.34 -9.21 28.17
CA ASN A 16 2.31 -9.35 29.26
C ASN A 16 3.76 -8.95 28.86
N ALA A 17 3.95 -8.31 27.71
CA ALA A 17 5.28 -7.90 27.26
C ALA A 17 5.79 -6.66 28.01
N SER A 18 7.11 -6.58 28.28
CA SER A 18 7.70 -5.36 28.80
C SER A 18 7.57 -4.22 27.77
N PRO A 19 7.53 -2.94 28.18
CA PRO A 19 7.44 -1.81 27.25
C PRO A 19 8.52 -1.83 26.15
N GLN A 20 9.72 -2.31 26.49
CA GLN A 20 10.81 -2.47 25.54
C GLN A 20 10.51 -3.53 24.48
N VAL A 21 9.97 -4.69 24.88
CA VAL A 21 9.57 -5.77 23.95
C VAL A 21 8.40 -5.32 23.08
N ALA A 22 7.40 -4.66 23.67
CA ALA A 22 6.27 -4.10 22.93
C ALA A 22 6.73 -3.11 21.83
N ASN A 23 7.66 -2.21 22.14
CA ASN A 23 8.24 -1.28 21.17
C ASN A 23 8.99 -1.99 20.04
N ILE A 24 9.75 -3.05 20.35
CA ILE A 24 10.45 -3.84 19.33
C ILE A 24 9.42 -4.51 18.41
N LEU A 25 8.39 -5.15 18.95
CA LEU A 25 7.34 -5.81 18.16
C LEU A 25 6.61 -4.81 17.26
N ALA A 26 6.21 -3.65 17.78
CA ALA A 26 5.57 -2.59 16.99
C ALA A 26 6.48 -2.09 15.85
N SER A 27 7.80 -2.00 16.10
CA SER A 27 8.77 -1.61 15.07
C SER A 27 8.92 -2.66 13.96
N LEU A 28 8.85 -3.94 14.33
CA LEU A 28 8.90 -5.06 13.38
C LEU A 28 7.63 -5.13 12.54
N GLU A 29 6.46 -4.93 13.16
CA GLU A 29 5.17 -4.84 12.45
C GLU A 29 5.17 -3.69 11.45
N THR A 30 5.56 -2.48 11.89
CA THR A 30 5.68 -1.31 11.01
C THR A 30 6.63 -1.58 9.85
N ARG A 31 7.74 -2.29 10.09
CA ARG A 31 8.69 -2.67 9.03
C ARG A 31 8.08 -3.68 8.06
N ALA A 32 7.37 -4.70 8.55
CA ALA A 32 6.67 -5.67 7.72
C ALA A 32 5.62 -4.98 6.83
N THR A 33 4.78 -4.12 7.39
CA THR A 33 3.78 -3.33 6.66
C THR A 33 4.39 -2.47 5.55
N LYS A 34 5.59 -1.90 5.77
CA LYS A 34 6.32 -1.14 4.74
C LYS A 34 6.80 -2.03 3.59
N LEU A 35 7.27 -3.25 3.88
CA LEU A 35 7.67 -4.21 2.86
C LEU A 35 6.47 -4.69 2.04
N ASP A 36 5.33 -4.93 2.70
CA ASP A 36 4.09 -5.29 2.05
C ASP A 36 3.57 -4.15 1.14
N SER A 37 3.65 -2.91 1.61
CA SER A 37 3.33 -1.71 0.81
C SER A 37 4.21 -1.60 -0.44
N ALA A 38 5.51 -1.86 -0.31
CA ALA A 38 6.44 -1.85 -1.44
C ALA A 38 6.12 -2.98 -2.45
N SER A 39 5.72 -4.16 -1.95
CA SER A 39 5.30 -5.29 -2.77
C SER A 39 4.01 -4.98 -3.54
N LEU A 40 3.01 -4.37 -2.89
CA LEU A 40 1.79 -3.91 -3.54
C LEU A 40 2.10 -2.89 -4.65
N ALA A 41 2.94 -1.89 -4.38
CA ALA A 41 3.36 -0.91 -5.39
C ALA A 41 4.12 -1.55 -6.57
N HIS A 42 4.88 -2.62 -6.32
CA HIS A 42 5.52 -3.41 -7.36
C HIS A 42 4.49 -4.10 -8.25
N ASP A 43 3.50 -4.78 -7.66
CA ASP A 43 2.47 -5.52 -8.39
C ASP A 43 1.57 -4.59 -9.21
N ILE A 44 1.26 -3.40 -8.70
CA ILE A 44 0.56 -2.34 -9.44
C ILE A 44 1.38 -1.94 -10.68
N ARG A 45 2.66 -1.61 -10.51
CA ARG A 45 3.53 -1.23 -11.62
C ARG A 45 3.64 -2.35 -12.67
N ALA A 46 3.79 -3.60 -12.23
CA ALA A 46 3.89 -4.76 -13.11
C ALA A 46 2.60 -4.97 -13.91
N SER A 47 1.44 -4.81 -13.29
CA SER A 47 0.14 -4.91 -13.96
C SER A 47 -0.07 -3.78 -14.98
N PHE A 48 0.43 -2.57 -14.73
CA PHE A 48 0.22 -1.41 -15.59
C PHE A 48 1.22 -1.35 -16.77
N SER A 49 2.41 -1.92 -16.61
CA SER A 49 3.50 -1.88 -17.59
C SER A 49 3.05 -2.34 -18.98
N GLY A 50 3.32 -1.52 -20.00
CA GLY A 50 2.97 -1.80 -21.40
C GLY A 50 1.49 -1.61 -21.76
N ILE A 51 0.62 -1.31 -20.78
CA ILE A 51 -0.84 -1.17 -20.99
C ILE A 51 -1.29 0.25 -20.68
N ILE A 52 -0.84 0.80 -19.56
CA ILE A 52 -1.10 2.18 -19.12
C ILE A 52 0.23 2.92 -19.11
N PRO A 53 0.33 4.12 -19.71
CA PRO A 53 1.54 4.94 -19.62
C PRO A 53 1.86 5.24 -18.16
N LEU A 54 3.07 4.89 -17.73
CA LEU A 54 3.60 5.19 -16.40
C LEU A 54 4.60 6.35 -16.50
N LEU A 55 4.75 7.10 -15.41
CA LEU A 55 5.84 8.05 -15.29
C LEU A 55 7.20 7.32 -15.31
N PRO A 56 8.28 7.98 -15.79
CA PRO A 56 9.62 7.37 -15.87
C PRO A 56 10.14 6.87 -14.51
N ASP A 57 9.74 7.53 -13.42
CA ASP A 57 9.97 7.09 -12.04
C ASP A 57 8.62 6.87 -11.32
N PRO A 58 8.04 5.66 -11.43
CA PRO A 58 6.74 5.36 -10.83
C PRO A 58 6.86 4.99 -9.33
N HIS A 59 8.07 4.84 -8.78
CA HIS A 59 8.30 4.41 -7.40
C HIS A 59 8.79 5.58 -6.56
N ARG A 60 7.85 6.43 -6.16
CA ARG A 60 8.11 7.61 -5.33
C ARG A 60 7.68 7.36 -3.90
N SER A 61 8.56 7.70 -2.96
CA SER A 61 8.25 7.71 -1.53
C SER A 61 7.99 9.14 -1.05
N ALA A 62 6.93 9.33 -0.27
CA ALA A 62 6.60 10.62 0.33
C ALA A 62 5.86 10.42 1.66
N ASN A 63 5.98 11.38 2.58
CA ASN A 63 5.41 11.30 3.93
C ASN A 63 3.93 11.71 3.97
N PHE A 64 3.10 11.12 3.11
CA PHE A 64 1.65 11.37 3.10
C PHE A 64 0.99 10.77 4.35
N ALA A 65 0.19 11.56 5.07
CA ALA A 65 -0.50 11.12 6.28
C ALA A 65 -1.43 9.92 6.01
N VAL A 66 -2.07 9.87 4.83
CA VAL A 66 -2.95 8.78 4.41
C VAL A 66 -2.24 7.43 4.19
N LEU A 67 -0.91 7.40 4.20
CA LEU A 67 -0.10 6.19 4.02
C LEU A 67 0.61 5.75 5.31
N ARG A 68 0.27 6.31 6.47
CA ARG A 68 1.02 6.12 7.74
C ARG A 68 0.47 5.06 8.67
N ASP A 69 -0.59 4.33 8.31
CA ASP A 69 -1.09 3.23 9.13
C ASP A 69 0.02 2.17 9.31
N PRO A 70 0.45 1.87 10.55
CA PRO A 70 1.53 0.92 10.81
C PRO A 70 1.11 -0.55 10.63
N SER A 71 -0.20 -0.83 10.55
CA SER A 71 -0.78 -2.17 10.47
C SER A 71 -1.35 -2.51 9.09
N THR A 72 -1.63 -1.51 8.25
CA THR A 72 -2.25 -1.69 6.94
C THR A 72 -1.31 -1.32 5.80
N PRO A 73 -0.96 -2.26 4.90
CA PRO A 73 -0.19 -1.95 3.70
C PRO A 73 -0.90 -0.92 2.83
N SER A 74 -0.21 0.15 2.46
CA SER A 74 -0.82 1.34 1.83
C SER A 74 0.00 1.83 0.64
N THR A 75 -0.66 2.25 -0.44
CA THR A 75 -0.02 2.83 -1.63
C THR A 75 -0.90 3.93 -2.22
N LEU A 76 -0.27 5.00 -2.71
CA LEU A 76 -0.95 6.07 -3.46
C LEU A 76 -0.68 5.89 -4.96
N LEU A 77 -1.76 5.80 -5.74
CA LEU A 77 -1.70 5.71 -7.20
C LEU A 77 -2.07 7.06 -7.82
N GLU A 78 -1.12 7.66 -8.54
CA GLU A 78 -1.39 8.81 -9.39
C GLU A 78 -1.91 8.32 -10.76
N MET A 79 -3.16 8.67 -11.09
CA MET A 79 -3.81 8.17 -12.31
C MET A 79 -3.50 9.00 -13.57
N GLY A 80 -2.88 10.17 -13.40
CA GLY A 80 -2.58 11.14 -14.46
C GLY A 80 -2.64 12.57 -13.92
N CYS A 81 -2.13 13.53 -14.70
CA CYS A 81 -2.05 14.93 -14.28
C CYS A 81 -3.16 15.79 -14.92
N LEU A 82 -4.03 16.41 -14.12
CA LEU A 82 -5.13 17.24 -14.63
C LEU A 82 -4.68 18.50 -15.39
N THR A 83 -3.46 18.99 -15.16
CA THR A 83 -2.90 20.11 -15.93
C THR A 83 -2.34 19.67 -17.28
N ASN A 84 -2.13 18.36 -17.49
CA ASN A 84 -1.79 17.79 -18.78
C ASN A 84 -3.07 17.48 -19.57
N LYS A 85 -3.28 18.19 -20.68
CA LYS A 85 -4.50 18.04 -21.51
C LYS A 85 -4.74 16.62 -22.04
N LEU A 86 -3.68 15.83 -22.25
CA LEU A 86 -3.82 14.44 -22.72
C LEU A 86 -4.30 13.53 -21.59
N ASP A 87 -3.71 13.67 -20.40
CA ASP A 87 -4.12 12.90 -19.23
C ASP A 87 -5.51 13.30 -18.76
N GLU A 88 -5.86 14.59 -18.76
CA GLU A 88 -7.22 15.05 -18.45
C GLU A 88 -8.26 14.39 -19.37
N LYS A 89 -8.00 14.33 -20.68
CA LYS A 89 -8.87 13.63 -21.65
C LYS A 89 -8.98 12.14 -21.35
N ARG A 90 -7.87 11.48 -21.00
CA ARG A 90 -7.86 10.06 -20.60
C ARG A 90 -8.68 9.83 -19.34
N LEU A 91 -8.49 10.66 -18.30
CA LEU A 91 -9.21 10.57 -17.03
C LEU A 91 -10.72 10.78 -17.21
N ARG A 92 -11.15 11.62 -18.16
CA ARG A 92 -12.55 11.78 -18.54
C ARG A 92 -13.14 10.58 -19.30
N SER A 93 -12.32 9.75 -19.94
CA SER A 93 -12.79 8.58 -20.71
C SER A 93 -13.25 7.42 -19.81
N PRO A 94 -14.50 6.95 -19.92
CA PRO A 94 -14.97 5.77 -19.20
C PRO A 94 -14.18 4.50 -19.54
N ALA A 95 -13.79 4.34 -20.81
CA ALA A 95 -13.02 3.18 -21.26
C ALA A 95 -11.64 3.15 -20.60
N HIS A 96 -10.98 4.31 -20.49
CA HIS A 96 -9.69 4.41 -19.80
C HIS A 96 -9.82 4.10 -18.30
N ARG A 97 -10.83 4.67 -17.61
CA ARG A 97 -11.08 4.36 -16.20
C ARG A 97 -11.37 2.88 -15.96
N LYS A 98 -12.12 2.23 -16.87
CA LYS A 98 -12.38 0.78 -16.80
C LYS A 98 -11.10 -0.04 -16.96
N LEU A 99 -10.21 0.36 -17.86
CA LEU A 99 -8.89 -0.27 -18.02
C LEU A 99 -8.03 -0.11 -16.76
N MET A 100 -7.95 1.10 -16.20
CA MET A 100 -7.22 1.36 -14.94
C MET A 100 -7.73 0.48 -13.80
N ALA A 101 -9.06 0.41 -13.62
CA ALA A 101 -9.68 -0.42 -12.59
C ALA A 101 -9.37 -1.91 -12.79
N ALA A 102 -9.45 -2.42 -14.03
CA ALA A 102 -9.13 -3.81 -14.34
C ALA A 102 -7.67 -4.17 -14.01
N GLN A 103 -6.72 -3.29 -14.35
CA GLN A 103 -5.31 -3.51 -14.03
C GLN A 103 -5.04 -3.40 -12.53
N LEU A 104 -5.76 -2.53 -11.81
CA LEU A 104 -5.66 -2.44 -10.35
C LEU A 104 -6.21 -3.69 -9.66
N THR A 105 -7.37 -4.22 -10.11
CA THR A 105 -7.90 -5.50 -9.62
C THR A 105 -6.89 -6.62 -9.80
N LYS A 106 -6.31 -6.74 -11.00
CA LYS A 106 -5.27 -7.74 -11.28
C LYS A 106 -4.05 -7.60 -10.35
N ALA A 107 -3.61 -6.37 -10.07
CA ALA A 107 -2.50 -6.12 -9.16
C ALA A 107 -2.82 -6.53 -7.72
N ILE A 108 -4.04 -6.26 -7.25
CA ILE A 108 -4.51 -6.66 -5.92
C ILE A 108 -4.55 -8.19 -5.81
N ASP A 109 -5.05 -8.89 -6.84
CA ASP A 109 -5.07 -10.35 -6.89
C ASP A 109 -3.64 -10.94 -6.86
N MET A 110 -2.70 -10.33 -7.61
CA MET A 110 -1.29 -10.69 -7.59
C MET A 110 -0.68 -10.53 -6.20
N TYR A 111 -0.93 -9.40 -5.54
CA TYR A 111 -0.45 -9.12 -4.19
C TYR A 111 -0.91 -10.17 -3.20
N PHE A 112 -2.22 -10.49 -3.15
CA PHE A 112 -2.74 -11.49 -2.21
C PHE A 112 -2.26 -12.91 -2.53
N THR A 113 -2.07 -13.24 -3.82
CA THR A 113 -1.49 -14.52 -4.24
C THR A 113 -0.05 -14.67 -3.75
N ASN A 114 0.77 -13.62 -3.89
CA ASN A 114 2.15 -13.60 -3.44
C ASN A 114 2.24 -13.59 -1.91
N TYR A 115 1.37 -12.82 -1.24
CA TYR A 115 1.25 -12.78 0.21
C TYR A 115 0.96 -14.16 0.81
N ALA A 116 -0.02 -14.88 0.25
CA ALA A 116 -0.35 -16.23 0.68
C ALA A 116 0.81 -17.20 0.48
N LYS A 117 1.51 -17.15 -0.66
CA LYS A 117 2.70 -18.00 -0.92
C LYS A 117 3.81 -17.76 0.09
N ASN A 118 4.14 -16.50 0.37
CA ASN A 118 5.21 -16.14 1.31
C ASN A 118 4.90 -16.61 2.74
N ARG A 119 3.61 -16.64 3.12
CA ARG A 119 3.17 -17.09 4.45
C ARG A 119 3.07 -18.61 4.59
N LEU A 120 2.97 -19.35 3.49
CA LEU A 120 3.00 -20.82 3.45
C LEU A 120 4.43 -21.38 3.28
N ALA A 121 5.37 -20.56 2.81
CA ALA A 121 6.77 -20.93 2.58
C ALA A 121 7.70 -20.67 3.78
N GLY A 122 7.21 -19.97 4.81
CA GLY A 122 7.90 -19.78 6.10
C GLY A 122 7.26 -20.62 7.19
#